data_AF-A0A6B2H8Z4-F1
#
_entry.id   AF-A0A6B2H8Z4-F1
#
_cell.length_a   1.000
_cell.length_b   1.000
_cell.length_c   1.000
_cell.angle_alpha   90.00
_cell.angle_beta   90.00
_cell.angle_gamma   90.00
#
_symmetry.space_group_name_H-M   'P 1'
#
loop_
_entity.id
_entity.type
_entity.pdbx_description
1 polymer ?
#
loop_
_entity_poly.entity_id
_entity_poly.type
_entity_poly.pdbx_seq_one_letter_code
_entity_poly.pdbx_strand_id
1 'polypeptide(L)'
;MPKRILFLLIFIIAAIVFTDLGKHYTYSLLTNIVSNKAVPNIDPEELHATEEPYVLLDVRTPEEYQVSHLKGAKVIDYNTFQADKMTDIPKDAQVVVYCSVGMRSSKAGLQLLEAGYKDVQNLRGGLFSWVNKGYPVFDANGQTNRIHAYSRFWSYWLTEGEKVYGP
;
A
#
# COMPACT_ATOMS: atom_id res chain seq x y z
N MET A 1 13.79 34.53 -18.52
CA MET A 1 13.28 33.42 -19.34
C MET A 1 11.91 33.81 -19.91
N PRO A 2 11.69 33.78 -21.23
CA PRO A 2 10.42 34.25 -21.80
C PRO A 2 9.25 33.37 -21.33
N LYS A 3 8.13 34.00 -20.96
CA LYS A 3 6.92 33.34 -20.40
C LYS A 3 6.42 32.15 -21.23
N ARG A 4 6.68 32.15 -22.54
CA ARG A 4 6.37 31.05 -23.47
C ARG A 4 7.19 29.78 -23.21
N ILE A 5 8.47 29.92 -22.87
CA ILE A 5 9.33 28.78 -22.52
C ILE A 5 8.88 28.17 -21.20
N LEU A 6 8.55 29.00 -20.21
CA LEU A 6 8.00 28.52 -18.93
C LEU A 6 6.69 27.75 -19.12
N PHE A 7 5.78 28.26 -19.95
CA PHE A 7 4.52 27.58 -20.26
C PHE A 7 4.73 26.24 -20.98
N LEU A 8 5.64 26.20 -21.96
CA LEU A 8 5.98 24.97 -22.68
C LEU A 8 6.58 23.91 -21.74
N LEU A 9 7.47 24.33 -20.83
CA LEU A 9 8.06 23.44 -19.82
C LEU A 9 7.01 22.89 -18.86
N ILE A 10 6.08 23.73 -18.38
CA ILE A 10 4.97 23.29 -17.53
C ILE A 10 4.10 22.27 -18.28
N PHE A 11 3.79 22.52 -19.56
CA PHE A 11 3.00 21.62 -20.37
C PHE A 11 3.69 20.27 -20.60
N ILE A 12 5.00 20.26 -20.89
CA ILE A 12 5.78 19.02 -21.06
C ILE A 12 5.84 18.23 -19.75
N ILE A 13 6.09 18.91 -18.62
CA ILE A 13 6.11 18.26 -17.30
C ILE A 13 4.74 17.65 -16.99
N ALA A 14 3.65 18.41 -17.24
CA ALA A 14 2.30 17.90 -17.05
C ALA A 14 2.06 16.67 -17.94
N ALA A 15 2.42 16.70 -19.22
CA ALA A 15 2.25 15.58 -20.14
C ALA A 15 3.01 14.32 -19.67
N ILE A 16 4.23 14.47 -19.14
CA ILE A 16 5.02 13.35 -18.60
C ILE A 16 4.32 12.70 -17.39
N VAL A 17 3.71 13.48 -16.50
CA VAL A 17 2.99 12.97 -15.32
C VAL A 17 1.81 12.06 -15.68
N PHE A 18 1.20 12.26 -16.87
CA PHE A 18 0.08 11.42 -17.34
C PHE A 18 0.52 10.10 -17.98
N THR A 19 1.80 9.90 -18.27
CA THR A 19 2.34 8.60 -18.73
C THR A 19 2.40 7.60 -17.58
N ASP A 20 2.44 6.30 -17.86
CA ASP A 20 2.56 5.28 -16.80
C ASP A 20 3.87 5.39 -16.02
N LEU A 21 4.96 5.78 -16.70
CA LEU A 21 6.23 6.11 -16.05
C LEU A 21 6.08 7.32 -15.10
N GLY A 22 5.39 8.38 -15.56
CA GLY A 22 5.09 9.54 -14.73
C GLY A 22 4.20 9.20 -13.53
N LYS A 23 3.19 8.35 -13.72
CA LYS A 23 2.35 7.84 -12.63
C LYS A 23 3.16 7.03 -11.63
N HIS A 24 4.06 6.16 -12.07
CA HIS A 24 4.92 5.39 -11.19
C HIS A 24 5.78 6.29 -10.29
N TYR A 25 6.50 7.25 -10.88
CA TYR A 25 7.35 8.17 -10.11
C TYR A 25 6.54 9.10 -9.19
N THR A 26 5.42 9.65 -9.68
CA THR A 26 4.56 10.51 -8.86
C THR A 26 3.91 9.73 -7.72
N TYR A 27 3.49 8.49 -7.95
CA TYR A 27 2.95 7.62 -6.91
C TYR A 27 4.00 7.28 -5.84
N SER A 28 5.22 6.92 -6.26
CA SER A 28 6.34 6.68 -5.35
C SER A 28 6.64 7.92 -4.50
N LEU A 29 6.67 9.11 -5.11
CA LEU A 29 6.88 10.37 -4.39
C LEU A 29 5.75 10.65 -3.39
N LEU A 30 4.50 10.56 -3.82
CA LEU A 30 3.33 10.84 -2.98
C LEU A 30 3.28 9.90 -1.78
N THR A 31 3.42 8.60 -2.02
CA THR A 31 3.38 7.57 -0.96
C THR A 31 4.55 7.74 0.02
N ASN A 32 5.72 8.12 -0.46
CA ASN A 32 6.89 8.43 0.37
C ASN A 32 6.69 9.69 1.24
N ILE A 33 5.95 10.70 0.77
CA ILE A 33 5.64 11.90 1.56
C ILE A 33 4.64 11.60 2.68
N VAL A 34 3.63 10.77 2.40
CA VAL A 34 2.56 10.46 3.36
C VAL A 34 2.89 9.32 4.32
N SER A 35 3.91 8.50 4.02
CA SER A 35 4.36 7.42 4.90
C SER A 35 5.08 7.97 6.13
N ASN A 36 4.81 7.39 7.30
CA ASN A 36 5.59 7.66 8.50
C ASN A 36 7.03 7.13 8.37
N LYS A 37 8.04 7.99 8.57
CA LYS A 37 9.46 7.65 8.44
C LYS A 37 10.02 6.78 9.58
N ALA A 38 9.32 6.73 10.70
CA ALA A 38 9.73 5.88 11.83
C ALA A 38 9.52 4.38 11.55
N VAL A 39 8.67 4.03 10.57
CA VAL A 39 8.44 2.64 10.17
C VAL A 39 9.25 2.34 8.91
N PRO A 40 10.19 1.38 8.95
CA PRO A 40 10.89 0.91 7.76
C PRO A 40 9.90 0.47 6.68
N ASN A 41 10.27 0.63 5.41
CA ASN A 41 9.46 0.10 4.31
C ASN A 41 10.13 -1.14 3.73
N ILE A 42 9.30 -2.08 3.28
CA ILE A 42 9.70 -3.18 2.40
C ILE A 42 9.10 -2.92 1.01
N ASP A 43 9.90 -3.11 -0.04
CA ASP A 43 9.43 -2.93 -1.42
C ASP A 43 8.63 -4.16 -1.89
N PRO A 44 7.62 -3.99 -2.77
CA PRO A 44 6.84 -5.12 -3.27
C PRO A 44 7.67 -6.25 -3.87
N GLU A 45 8.74 -5.92 -4.59
CA GLU A 45 9.66 -6.88 -5.19
C GLU A 45 10.40 -7.69 -4.12
N GLU A 46 10.86 -7.03 -3.06
CA GLU A 46 11.54 -7.67 -1.93
C GLU A 46 10.59 -8.59 -1.17
N LEU A 47 9.39 -8.12 -0.85
CA LEU A 47 8.36 -8.94 -0.21
C LEU A 47 7.90 -10.10 -1.10
N HIS A 48 7.86 -9.94 -2.42
CA HIS A 48 7.46 -11.00 -3.35
C HIS A 48 8.54 -12.09 -3.49
N ALA A 49 9.81 -11.71 -3.37
CA ALA A 49 10.95 -12.61 -3.51
C ALA A 49 11.39 -13.26 -2.19
N THR A 50 10.92 -12.75 -1.04
CA THR A 50 11.33 -13.30 0.27
C THR A 50 10.77 -14.70 0.50
N GLU A 51 11.61 -15.58 1.03
CA GLU A 51 11.21 -16.89 1.55
C GLU A 51 11.18 -16.93 3.09
N GLU A 52 11.66 -15.85 3.73
CA GLU A 52 11.69 -15.73 5.18
C GLU A 52 10.25 -15.66 5.75
N PRO A 53 9.99 -16.23 6.93
CA PRO A 53 8.67 -16.21 7.53
C PRO A 53 8.33 -14.81 8.06
N TYR A 54 7.17 -14.29 7.64
CA TYR A 54 6.61 -13.04 8.14
C TYR A 54 5.11 -13.16 8.40
N VAL A 55 4.58 -12.24 9.22
CA VAL A 55 3.15 -12.07 9.42
C VAL A 55 2.67 -10.89 8.60
N LEU A 56 1.68 -11.12 7.74
CA LEU A 56 1.14 -10.10 6.86
C LEU A 56 -0.18 -9.56 7.41
N LEU A 57 -0.24 -8.25 7.64
CA LEU A 57 -1.41 -7.56 8.18
C LEU A 57 -2.00 -6.60 7.16
N ASP A 58 -3.25 -6.84 6.82
CA ASP A 58 -4.06 -5.92 6.02
C ASP A 58 -4.85 -5.00 6.96
N VAL A 59 -4.49 -3.73 7.01
CA VAL A 59 -5.17 -2.77 7.90
C VAL A 59 -6.32 -2.01 7.22
N ARG A 60 -6.77 -2.47 6.05
CA ARG A 60 -7.95 -1.92 5.39
C ARG A 60 -9.23 -2.39 6.11
N THR A 61 -10.37 -1.82 5.71
CA THR A 61 -11.65 -2.28 6.26
C THR A 61 -11.95 -3.71 5.76
N PRO A 62 -12.80 -4.47 6.47
CA PRO A 62 -13.18 -5.82 6.04
C PRO A 62 -13.74 -5.87 4.63
N GLU A 63 -14.46 -4.85 4.20
CA GLU A 63 -15.07 -4.80 2.87
C GLU A 63 -13.99 -4.61 1.77
N GLU A 64 -13.00 -3.75 2.02
CA GLU A 64 -11.85 -3.60 1.11
C GLU A 64 -11.05 -4.91 0.99
N TYR A 65 -10.90 -5.64 2.10
CA TYR A 65 -10.22 -6.94 2.15
C TYR A 65 -10.99 -8.03 1.40
N GLN A 66 -12.33 -8.00 1.47
CA GLN A 66 -13.19 -8.95 0.78
C GLN A 66 -13.15 -8.78 -0.75
N VAL A 67 -12.95 -7.55 -1.25
CA VAL A 67 -12.74 -7.33 -2.69
C VAL A 67 -11.49 -8.05 -3.18
N SER A 68 -10.38 -7.87 -2.45
CA SER A 68 -9.17 -8.68 -2.61
C SER A 68 -8.15 -8.37 -1.52
N HIS A 69 -7.19 -9.26 -1.30
CA HIS A 69 -6.10 -9.15 -0.33
C HIS A 69 -4.86 -9.95 -0.77
N LEU A 70 -3.74 -9.74 -0.09
CA LEU A 70 -2.52 -10.53 -0.29
C LEU A 70 -2.69 -11.92 0.32
N LYS A 71 -2.08 -12.94 -0.31
CA LYS A 71 -2.20 -14.32 0.16
C LYS A 71 -1.73 -14.46 1.61
N GLY A 72 -2.58 -15.06 2.46
CA GLY A 72 -2.26 -15.30 3.86
C GLY A 72 -2.28 -14.06 4.76
N ALA A 73 -2.72 -12.90 4.25
CA ALA A 73 -2.90 -11.71 5.06
C ALA A 73 -3.99 -11.91 6.14
N LYS A 74 -3.77 -11.34 7.32
CA LYS A 74 -4.80 -11.21 8.37
C LYS A 74 -5.37 -9.80 8.32
N VAL A 75 -6.69 -9.67 8.21
CA VAL A 75 -7.37 -8.37 8.25
C VAL A 75 -7.47 -7.85 9.68
N ILE A 76 -7.10 -6.59 9.87
CA ILE A 76 -7.25 -5.87 11.14
C ILE A 76 -7.71 -4.45 10.83
N ASP A 77 -9.01 -4.17 10.98
CA ASP A 77 -9.55 -2.86 10.61
C ASP A 77 -8.87 -1.72 11.39
N TYR A 78 -8.14 -0.88 10.66
CA TYR A 78 -7.45 0.30 11.21
C TYR A 78 -8.36 1.19 12.07
N ASN A 79 -9.65 1.28 11.75
CA ASN A 79 -10.60 2.13 12.49
C ASN A 79 -10.83 1.66 13.93
N THR A 80 -10.65 0.37 14.20
CA THR A 80 -10.84 -0.25 15.52
C THR A 80 -9.53 -0.77 16.12
N PHE A 81 -8.43 -0.64 15.35
CA PHE A 81 -7.14 -1.21 15.67
C PHE A 81 -6.54 -0.64 16.94
N GLN A 82 -6.10 -1.55 17.82
CA GLN A 82 -5.43 -1.28 19.07
C GLN A 82 -4.25 -2.24 19.20
N ALA A 83 -3.04 -1.74 18.95
CA ALA A 83 -1.83 -2.56 18.87
C ALA A 83 -1.46 -3.26 20.20
N ASP A 84 -1.82 -2.66 21.33
CA ASP A 84 -1.66 -3.18 22.69
C ASP A 84 -2.57 -4.39 22.98
N LYS A 85 -3.70 -4.50 22.27
CA LYS A 85 -4.66 -5.62 22.40
C LYS A 85 -4.34 -6.80 21.50
N MET A 86 -3.35 -6.69 20.62
CA MET A 86 -2.95 -7.77 19.75
C MET A 86 -2.11 -8.80 20.52
N THR A 87 -2.66 -10.00 20.71
CA THR A 87 -2.02 -11.10 21.44
C THR A 87 -1.56 -12.27 20.55
N ASP A 88 -2.09 -12.37 19.34
CA ASP A 88 -1.95 -13.56 18.49
C ASP A 88 -0.70 -13.53 17.60
N ILE A 89 0.12 -12.49 17.73
CA ILE A 89 1.36 -12.28 16.97
C ILE A 89 2.50 -12.06 17.96
N PRO A 90 3.55 -12.92 17.93
CA PRO A 90 4.72 -12.73 18.76
C PRO A 90 5.39 -11.37 18.53
N LYS A 91 5.87 -10.73 19.59
CA LYS A 91 6.51 -9.39 19.52
C LYS A 91 7.85 -9.39 18.78
N ASP A 92 8.46 -10.56 18.60
CA ASP A 92 9.70 -10.80 17.89
C ASP A 92 9.50 -11.33 16.46
N ALA A 93 8.26 -11.57 16.02
CA ALA A 93 7.97 -11.92 14.64
C ALA A 93 8.19 -10.72 13.71
N GLN A 94 8.65 -10.98 12.49
CA GLN A 94 8.62 -9.99 11.40
C GLN A 94 7.16 -9.73 11.00
N VAL A 95 6.74 -8.46 11.07
CA VAL A 95 5.38 -8.04 10.73
C VAL A 95 5.42 -7.08 9.55
N VAL A 96 4.77 -7.46 8.45
CA VAL A 96 4.57 -6.59 7.29
C VAL A 96 3.13 -6.08 7.30
N VAL A 97 2.96 -4.77 7.39
CA VAL A 97 1.65 -4.12 7.38
C VAL A 97 1.41 -3.43 6.05
N TYR A 98 0.19 -3.53 5.53
CA TYR A 98 -0.20 -2.83 4.31
C TYR A 98 -1.64 -2.31 4.38
N CYS A 99 -1.91 -1.29 3.57
CA CYS A 99 -3.26 -0.88 3.24
C CYS A 99 -3.33 -0.60 1.73
N SER A 100 -4.30 0.18 1.25
CA SER A 100 -4.45 0.43 -0.19
C SER A 100 -3.22 1.14 -0.79
N VAL A 101 -2.71 2.17 -0.09
CA VAL A 101 -1.62 3.05 -0.57
C VAL A 101 -0.46 3.26 0.40
N GLY A 102 -0.43 2.55 1.54
CA GLY A 102 0.64 2.63 2.54
C GLY A 102 0.45 3.66 3.66
N MET A 103 -0.58 4.53 3.59
CA MET A 103 -0.80 5.58 4.59
C MET A 103 -1.26 5.03 5.96
N ARG A 104 -2.41 4.34 5.98
CA ARG A 104 -2.98 3.74 7.20
C ARG A 104 -2.02 2.73 7.84
N SER A 105 -1.38 1.89 7.02
CA SER A 105 -0.43 0.89 7.47
C SER A 105 0.83 1.49 8.06
N SER A 106 1.35 2.62 7.55
CA SER A 106 2.49 3.28 8.20
C SER A 106 2.15 3.80 9.62
N LYS A 107 0.89 4.17 9.87
CA LYS A 107 0.42 4.57 11.21
C LYS A 107 0.21 3.35 12.11
N ALA A 108 -0.40 2.29 11.58
CA ALA A 108 -0.55 1.03 12.31
C ALA A 108 0.81 0.42 12.67
N GLY A 109 1.77 0.48 11.75
CA GLY A 109 3.14 0.02 11.97
C GLY A 109 3.82 0.77 13.11
N LEU A 110 3.62 2.09 13.20
CA LEU A 110 4.14 2.87 14.33
C LEU A 110 3.49 2.43 15.66
N GLN A 111 2.17 2.23 15.68
CA GLN A 111 1.48 1.73 16.88
C GLN A 111 2.00 0.35 17.30
N LEU A 112 2.35 -0.53 16.35
CA LEU A 112 2.97 -1.83 16.65
C LEU A 112 4.36 -1.67 17.26
N LEU A 113 5.22 -0.82 16.68
CA LEU A 113 6.53 -0.52 17.25
C LEU A 113 6.42 0.04 18.67
N GLU A 114 5.51 0.99 18.90
CA GLU A 114 5.21 1.56 20.22
C GLU A 114 4.66 0.51 21.20
N ALA A 115 3.92 -0.48 20.72
CA ALA A 115 3.44 -1.63 21.48
C ALA A 115 4.48 -2.74 21.68
N GLY A 116 5.74 -2.51 21.30
CA GLY A 116 6.88 -3.39 21.55
C GLY A 116 7.13 -4.48 20.51
N TYR A 117 6.50 -4.42 19.33
CA TYR A 117 6.91 -5.25 18.20
C TYR A 117 8.30 -4.80 17.70
N LYS A 118 9.20 -5.76 17.50
CA LYS A 118 10.62 -5.47 17.23
C LYS A 118 10.93 -5.28 15.75
N ASP A 119 10.19 -5.95 14.88
CA ASP A 119 10.41 -5.94 13.44
C ASP A 119 9.08 -5.69 12.73
N VAL A 120 8.86 -4.43 12.34
CA VAL A 120 7.65 -3.98 11.66
C VAL A 120 8.03 -3.19 10.43
N GLN A 121 7.54 -3.64 9.28
CA GLN A 121 7.76 -3.00 7.98
C GLN A 121 6.42 -2.62 7.34
N ASN A 122 6.38 -1.46 6.71
CA ASN A 122 5.25 -1.03 5.90
C ASN A 122 5.48 -1.41 4.43
N LEU A 123 4.51 -2.06 3.79
CA LEU A 123 4.59 -2.34 2.35
C LEU A 123 4.56 -1.02 1.57
N ARG A 124 5.65 -0.70 0.87
CA ARG A 124 5.78 0.57 0.15
C ARG A 124 4.69 0.70 -0.90
N GLY A 125 3.92 1.79 -0.81
CA GLY A 125 2.81 2.09 -1.71
C GLY A 125 1.62 1.12 -1.60
N GLY A 126 1.59 0.27 -0.57
CA GLY A 126 0.46 -0.61 -0.26
C GLY A 126 0.09 -1.60 -1.37
N LEU A 127 -1.16 -2.06 -1.34
CA LEU A 127 -1.72 -3.01 -2.31
C LEU A 127 -1.63 -2.49 -3.75
N PHE A 128 -1.76 -1.19 -3.97
CA PHE A 128 -1.69 -0.64 -5.33
C PHE A 128 -0.31 -0.83 -5.95
N SER A 129 0.76 -0.61 -5.18
CA SER A 129 2.13 -0.83 -5.67
C SER A 129 2.35 -2.31 -6.02
N TRP A 130 1.85 -3.21 -5.17
CA TRP A 130 1.88 -4.66 -5.41
C TRP A 130 1.17 -5.04 -6.70
N VAL A 131 -0.06 -4.57 -6.90
CA VAL A 131 -0.87 -4.90 -8.08
C VAL A 131 -0.30 -4.27 -9.35
N ASN A 132 0.21 -3.04 -9.27
CA ASN A 132 0.86 -2.38 -10.41
C ASN A 132 2.15 -3.10 -10.88
N LYS A 133 2.70 -4.01 -10.08
CA LYS A 133 3.81 -4.90 -10.46
C LYS A 133 3.32 -6.20 -11.11
N GLY A 134 2.01 -6.39 -11.23
CA GLY A 134 1.39 -7.61 -11.77
C GLY A 134 1.33 -8.76 -10.76
N TYR A 135 1.58 -8.51 -9.47
CA TYR A 135 1.56 -9.55 -8.46
C TYR A 135 0.14 -9.95 -8.06
N PRO A 136 -0.09 -11.24 -7.73
CA PRO A 136 -1.43 -11.77 -7.52
C PRO A 136 -2.06 -11.25 -6.23
N VAL A 137 -3.39 -11.13 -6.26
CA VAL A 137 -4.25 -10.89 -5.09
C VAL A 137 -5.39 -11.90 -5.08
N PHE A 138 -6.04 -12.03 -3.93
CA PHE A 138 -6.99 -13.12 -3.66
C PHE A 138 -8.28 -12.60 -3.03
N ASP A 139 -9.39 -13.24 -3.31
CA ASP A 139 -10.65 -13.10 -2.59
C ASP A 139 -11.10 -14.48 -2.06
N ALA A 140 -12.34 -14.59 -1.58
CA ALA A 140 -12.89 -15.84 -1.06
C ALA A 140 -12.94 -16.99 -2.09
N ASN A 141 -12.88 -16.69 -3.39
CA ASN A 141 -12.98 -17.64 -4.49
C ASN A 141 -11.62 -17.96 -5.14
N GLY A 142 -10.52 -17.39 -4.64
CA GLY A 142 -9.18 -17.62 -5.15
C GLY A 142 -8.54 -16.37 -5.73
N GLN A 143 -7.67 -16.54 -6.74
CA GLN A 143 -6.98 -15.42 -7.36
C GLN A 143 -7.96 -14.53 -8.14
N THR A 144 -7.87 -13.22 -7.95
CA THR A 144 -8.73 -12.22 -8.58
C THR A 144 -7.89 -11.06 -9.10
N ASN A 145 -8.46 -10.24 -9.98
CA ASN A 145 -7.87 -8.97 -10.43
C ASN A 145 -8.66 -7.76 -9.91
N ARG A 146 -9.70 -7.96 -9.09
CA ARG A 146 -10.55 -6.89 -8.54
C ARG A 146 -9.86 -6.20 -7.37
N ILE A 147 -9.76 -4.88 -7.41
CA ILE A 147 -9.05 -4.08 -6.40
C ILE A 147 -9.97 -2.98 -5.89
N HIS A 148 -10.17 -2.91 -4.57
CA HIS A 148 -10.89 -1.80 -3.98
C HIS A 148 -10.10 -0.49 -4.18
N ALA A 149 -10.70 0.47 -4.87
CA ALA A 149 -10.04 1.66 -5.37
C ALA A 149 -9.78 2.73 -4.29
N TYR A 150 -10.24 2.51 -3.05
CA TYR A 150 -10.17 3.39 -1.87
C TYR A 150 -10.86 4.75 -2.05
N SER A 151 -10.47 5.53 -3.05
CA SER A 151 -11.18 6.73 -3.49
C SER A 151 -10.93 6.98 -4.98
N ARG A 152 -11.81 7.76 -5.63
CA ARG A 152 -11.60 8.17 -7.03
C ARG A 152 -10.25 8.88 -7.24
N PHE A 153 -9.81 9.67 -6.26
CA PHE A 153 -8.51 10.33 -6.29
C PHE A 153 -7.36 9.32 -6.33
N TRP A 154 -7.32 8.38 -5.39
CA TRP A 154 -6.22 7.40 -5.33
C TRP A 154 -6.25 6.40 -6.49
N SER A 155 -7.44 6.06 -6.99
CA SER A 155 -7.63 5.15 -8.12
C SER A 155 -6.93 5.59 -9.40
N TYR A 156 -6.54 6.87 -9.51
CA TYR A 156 -5.77 7.37 -10.65
C TYR A 156 -4.39 6.68 -10.78
N TRP A 157 -3.75 6.34 -9.66
CA TRP A 157 -2.44 5.68 -9.62
C TRP A 157 -2.50 4.14 -9.59
N LEU A 158 -3.69 3.57 -9.48
CA LEU A 158 -3.90 2.14 -9.70
C LEU A 158 -3.96 1.89 -11.21
N THR A 159 -2.86 1.40 -11.79
CA THR A 159 -2.71 1.20 -13.24
C THR A 159 -3.13 -0.20 -13.68
N GLU A 160 -3.08 -1.16 -12.76
CA GLU A 160 -3.45 -2.56 -13.00
C GLU A 160 -4.70 -2.98 -12.19
N GLY A 161 -5.39 -4.02 -12.68
CA GLY A 161 -6.57 -4.59 -12.02
C GLY A 161 -7.90 -3.87 -12.31
N GLU A 162 -9.00 -4.55 -11.99
CA GLU A 162 -10.37 -4.04 -12.10
C GLU A 162 -10.72 -3.21 -10.86
N LYS A 163 -10.99 -1.92 -11.05
CA LYS A 163 -11.28 -0.98 -9.96
C LYS A 163 -12.70 -1.18 -9.44
N VAL A 164 -12.82 -1.50 -8.16
CA VAL A 164 -14.09 -1.58 -7.44
C VAL A 164 -14.25 -0.34 -6.57
N TYR A 165 -15.43 0.29 -6.63
CA TYR A 165 -15.80 1.45 -5.82
C TYR A 165 -17.03 1.12 -4.97
N GLY A 166 -17.04 1.58 -3.72
CA GLY A 166 -18.14 1.34 -2.78
C GLY A 166 -17.63 0.58 -1.56
N PRO A 167 -18.46 0.39 -0.52
CA PRO A 167 -18.15 -0.59 0.51
C PRO A 167 -17.93 -1.96 -0.14
#